data_AF-A0A4Q7CRC5-F1
#
_entry.id   AF-A0A4Q7CRC5-F1
#
_cell.length_a   1.000
_cell.length_b   1.000
_cell.length_c   1.000
_cell.angle_alpha   90.00
_cell.angle_beta   90.00
_cell.angle_gamma   90.00
#
_symmetry.space_group_name_H-M   'P 1'
#
loop_
_entity.id
_entity.type
_entity.pdbx_description
1 polymer ?
#
loop_
_entity_poly.entity_id
_entity_poly.type
_entity_poly.pdbx_seq_one_letter_code
_entity_poly.pdbx_strand_id
1 'polypeptide(L)'
;MSKTPINEAILSQVLHHMRNGQLRRCIEMGLEPEILAQLQQPSVLSLLLNTPVSWCNVTIDGDMVKKLLSGAQRSDEEVRMIERALRLGATTQMLQQFFGLSPQDVALQRLMIGVTARRGRWREFSEEMDAQLWYRWTHLMQEHQVELGDSLALLDIAMLVAEELNAPQDTSPDETHENLSLAIIWHRIQSWIKEGLYPPANPGLPRRLQLVSSQRLAQPAATSVEGDSVL
;
A
#
# COMPACT_ATOMS: atom_id res chain seq x y z
N MET A 1 -29.95 37.26 12.71
CA MET A 1 -28.90 37.61 11.72
C MET A 1 -27.90 36.47 11.72
N SER A 2 -28.15 35.42 10.92
CA SER A 2 -27.26 34.28 10.82
C SER A 2 -26.01 34.68 10.03
N LYS A 3 -24.94 35.04 10.73
CA LYS A 3 -23.62 35.21 10.12
C LYS A 3 -23.23 33.87 9.51
N THR A 4 -22.90 33.85 8.23
CA THR A 4 -22.29 32.69 7.58
C THR A 4 -20.84 32.60 8.05
N PRO A 5 -20.46 31.63 8.90
CA PRO A 5 -19.11 31.56 9.48
C PRO A 5 -18.01 31.41 8.42
N ILE A 6 -18.37 30.86 7.26
CA ILE A 6 -17.45 30.69 6.14
C ILE A 6 -17.06 32.02 5.47
N ASN A 7 -18.02 32.93 5.27
CA ASN A 7 -17.75 34.24 4.69
C ASN A 7 -16.82 35.04 5.62
N GLU A 8 -17.02 34.95 6.94
CA GLU A 8 -16.16 35.60 7.93
C GLU A 8 -14.73 35.02 7.91
N ALA A 9 -14.60 33.69 7.89
CA ALA A 9 -13.30 33.03 7.82
C ALA A 9 -12.52 33.41 6.55
N ILE A 10 -13.18 33.39 5.39
CA ILE A 10 -12.56 33.71 4.12
C ILE A 10 -12.21 35.20 4.06
N LEU A 11 -13.11 36.09 4.48
CA LEU A 11 -12.85 37.52 4.51
C LEU A 11 -11.67 37.86 5.44
N SER A 12 -11.60 37.23 6.62
CA SER A 12 -10.46 37.36 7.53
C SER A 12 -9.15 36.90 6.88
N GLN A 13 -9.17 35.78 6.16
CA GLN A 13 -8.00 35.25 5.46
C GLN A 13 -7.53 36.19 4.33
N VAL A 14 -8.47 36.74 3.55
CA VAL A 14 -8.20 37.72 2.49
C VAL A 14 -7.56 38.97 3.07
N LEU A 15 -8.13 39.53 4.14
CA LEU A 15 -7.56 40.70 4.82
C LEU A 15 -6.17 40.43 5.38
N HIS A 16 -5.94 39.23 5.92
CA HIS A 16 -4.61 38.82 6.40
C HIS A 16 -3.59 38.79 5.26
N HIS A 17 -3.93 38.21 4.11
CA HIS A 17 -3.07 38.19 2.93
C HIS A 17 -2.80 39.60 2.38
N MET A 18 -3.83 40.45 2.31
CA MET A 18 -3.67 41.85 1.88
C MET A 18 -2.72 42.62 2.80
N ARG A 19 -2.88 42.48 4.13
CA ARG A 19 -2.02 43.16 5.11
C ARG A 19 -0.56 42.72 5.02
N ASN A 20 -0.32 41.47 4.63
CA ASN A 20 1.02 40.90 4.47
C ASN A 20 1.59 41.10 3.04
N GLY A 21 0.92 41.86 2.17
CA GLY A 21 1.36 42.08 0.79
C GLY A 21 1.23 40.86 -0.14
N GLN A 22 0.49 39.83 0.28
CA GLN A 22 0.32 38.56 -0.43
C GLN A 22 -0.85 38.62 -1.42
N LEU A 23 -0.89 39.64 -2.28
CA LEU A 23 -2.00 39.85 -3.24
C LEU A 23 -2.15 38.70 -4.24
N ARG A 24 -1.04 38.03 -4.60
CA ARG A 24 -1.08 36.84 -5.47
C ARG A 24 -1.97 35.73 -4.90
N ARG A 25 -1.91 35.48 -3.59
CA ARG A 25 -2.76 34.47 -2.93
C ARG A 25 -4.23 34.85 -2.94
N CYS A 26 -4.53 36.15 -2.93
CA CYS A 26 -5.91 36.61 -3.07
C CYS A 26 -6.47 36.33 -4.46
N ILE A 27 -5.65 36.53 -5.49
CA ILE A 27 -6.00 36.20 -6.88
C ILE A 27 -6.17 34.69 -7.06
N GLU A 28 -5.30 33.88 -6.46
CA GLU A 28 -5.42 32.41 -6.45
C GLU A 28 -6.72 31.91 -5.79
N MET A 29 -7.26 32.65 -4.82
CA MET A 29 -8.57 32.39 -4.24
C MET A 29 -9.75 32.79 -5.16
N GLY A 30 -9.47 33.32 -6.35
CA GLY A 30 -10.49 33.74 -7.32
C GLY A 30 -10.97 35.18 -7.15
N LEU A 31 -10.29 36.01 -6.34
CA LEU A 31 -10.63 37.42 -6.22
C LEU A 31 -9.99 38.24 -7.34
N GLU A 32 -10.81 39.01 -8.03
CA GLU A 32 -10.33 39.94 -9.04
C GLU A 32 -9.64 41.16 -8.40
N PRO A 33 -8.63 41.76 -9.08
CA PRO A 33 -7.90 42.91 -8.56
C PRO A 33 -8.80 44.12 -8.23
N GLU A 34 -9.88 44.28 -8.99
CA GLU A 34 -10.87 45.36 -8.80
C GLU A 34 -11.60 45.21 -7.46
N ILE A 35 -11.96 43.98 -7.10
CA ILE A 35 -12.60 43.64 -5.83
C ILE A 35 -11.62 43.88 -4.67
N LEU A 36 -10.34 43.54 -4.85
CA LEU A 36 -9.29 43.78 -3.85
C LEU A 36 -9.06 45.27 -3.58
N ALA A 37 -9.19 46.13 -4.59
CA ALA A 37 -9.10 47.58 -4.40
C ALA A 37 -10.29 48.11 -3.57
N GLN A 38 -11.50 47.60 -3.82
CA GLN A 38 -12.71 47.99 -3.08
C GLN A 38 -12.74 47.45 -1.65
N LEU A 39 -12.13 46.28 -1.41
CA LEU A 39 -11.99 45.66 -0.09
C LEU A 39 -11.20 46.50 0.93
N GLN A 40 -10.47 47.52 0.49
CA GLN A 40 -9.82 48.48 1.40
C GLN A 40 -10.82 49.42 2.10
N GLN A 41 -12.04 49.54 1.56
CA GLN A 41 -13.06 50.42 2.13
C GLN A 41 -13.81 49.71 3.28
N PRO A 42 -13.89 50.31 4.48
CA PRO A 42 -14.59 49.71 5.63
C PRO A 42 -16.09 49.43 5.39
N SER A 43 -16.72 50.20 4.51
CA SER A 43 -18.12 50.04 4.09
C SER A 43 -18.34 48.72 3.35
N VAL A 44 -17.45 48.38 2.42
CA VAL A 44 -17.52 47.14 1.62
C VAL A 44 -17.28 45.92 2.50
N LEU A 45 -16.32 46.00 3.43
CA LEU A 45 -16.07 44.94 4.41
C LEU A 45 -17.29 44.67 5.29
N SER A 46 -17.93 45.74 5.77
CA SER A 46 -19.13 45.63 6.59
C SER A 46 -20.30 45.01 5.81
N LEU A 47 -20.40 45.28 4.51
CA LEU A 47 -21.43 44.69 3.64
C LEU A 47 -21.18 43.19 3.43
N LEU A 48 -19.96 42.80 3.07
CA LEU A 48 -19.60 41.39 2.81
C LEU A 48 -19.72 40.52 4.06
N LEU A 49 -19.44 41.08 5.24
CA LEU A 49 -19.51 40.37 6.52
C LEU A 49 -20.96 40.20 7.02
N ASN A 50 -21.83 41.19 6.77
CA ASN A 50 -23.22 41.16 7.23
C ASN A 50 -24.21 40.61 6.19
N THR A 51 -23.72 40.17 5.03
CA THR A 51 -24.56 39.61 3.97
C THR A 51 -25.11 38.22 4.39
N PRO A 52 -26.42 37.97 4.24
CA PRO A 52 -27.03 36.67 4.58
C PRO A 52 -26.79 35.57 3.53
N VAL A 53 -26.22 35.93 2.38
CA VAL A 53 -25.93 35.03 1.26
C VAL A 53 -24.47 34.56 1.30
N SER A 54 -24.23 33.27 1.13
CA SER A 54 -22.87 32.73 0.94
C SER A 54 -22.34 33.16 -0.42
N TRP A 55 -21.30 33.98 -0.43
CA TRP A 55 -20.60 34.39 -1.65
C TRP A 55 -19.31 33.57 -1.90
N CYS A 56 -18.98 32.66 -1.00
CA CYS A 56 -17.89 31.70 -1.16
C CYS A 56 -18.42 30.29 -1.43
N ASN A 57 -17.86 29.63 -2.43
CA ASN A 57 -18.00 28.19 -2.61
C ASN A 57 -16.67 27.52 -2.23
N VAL A 58 -16.69 26.65 -1.22
CA VAL A 58 -15.49 25.92 -0.76
C VAL A 58 -15.57 24.50 -1.26
N THR A 59 -14.70 24.15 -2.19
CA THR A 59 -14.54 22.78 -2.66
C THR A 59 -13.31 22.17 -2.00
N ILE A 60 -13.49 21.00 -1.39
CA ILE A 60 -12.39 20.21 -0.84
C ILE A 60 -12.10 19.10 -1.84
N ASP A 61 -10.87 19.04 -2.35
CA ASP A 61 -10.40 17.90 -3.13
C ASP A 61 -10.13 16.74 -2.18
N GLY A 62 -11.14 15.89 -2.00
CA GLY A 62 -11.06 14.71 -1.14
C GLY A 62 -9.99 13.71 -1.57
N ASP A 63 -9.67 13.62 -2.86
CA ASP A 63 -8.65 12.69 -3.38
C ASP A 63 -7.24 13.21 -3.10
N MET A 64 -7.00 14.52 -3.22
CA MET A 64 -5.74 15.13 -2.79
C MET A 64 -5.56 15.03 -1.28
N VAL A 65 -6.61 15.27 -0.49
CA VAL A 65 -6.57 15.10 0.97
C VAL A 65 -6.26 13.65 1.33
N LYS A 66 -6.89 12.67 0.67
CA LYS A 66 -6.58 11.24 0.86
C LYS A 66 -5.12 10.93 0.49
N LYS A 67 -4.59 11.48 -0.60
CA LYS A 67 -3.18 11.30 -1.00
C LYS A 67 -2.20 11.87 0.04
N LEU A 68 -2.50 13.05 0.59
CA LEU A 68 -1.72 13.67 1.66
C LEU A 68 -1.80 12.85 2.95
N LEU A 69 -2.99 12.34 3.30
CA LEU A 69 -3.19 11.50 4.48
C LEU A 69 -2.53 10.11 4.33
N SER A 70 -2.59 9.48 3.15
CA SER A 70 -1.87 8.23 2.87
C SER A 70 -0.36 8.42 2.91
N GLY A 71 0.14 9.61 2.57
CA GLY A 71 1.55 9.96 2.77
C GLY A 71 1.92 10.19 4.25
N ALA A 72 0.94 10.50 5.10
CA ALA A 72 1.14 10.84 6.51
C ALA A 72 0.81 9.69 7.49
N GLN A 73 0.12 8.64 7.06
CA GLN A 73 -0.31 7.51 7.91
C GLN A 73 0.07 6.16 7.29
N ARG A 74 1.38 5.87 7.17
CA ARG A 74 1.79 4.46 7.29
C ARG A 74 1.61 4.06 8.76
N SER A 75 1.05 2.89 9.02
CA SER A 75 0.98 2.37 10.38
C SER A 75 2.39 2.12 10.92
N ASP A 76 2.58 2.25 12.24
CA ASP A 76 3.87 1.91 12.88
C ASP A 76 4.28 0.46 12.58
N GLU A 77 3.30 -0.43 12.38
CA GLU A 77 3.49 -1.82 11.98
C GLU A 77 4.04 -1.94 10.56
N GLU A 78 3.48 -1.18 9.60
CA GLU A 78 3.96 -1.16 8.22
C GLU A 78 5.38 -0.59 8.13
N VAL A 79 5.68 0.47 8.88
CA VAL A 79 7.04 1.04 8.97
C VAL A 79 8.02 0.00 9.50
N ARG A 80 7.68 -0.70 10.59
CA ARG A 80 8.51 -1.80 11.14
C ARG A 80 8.70 -2.93 10.13
N MET A 81 7.65 -3.29 9.38
CA MET A 81 7.70 -4.33 8.37
C MET A 81 8.62 -3.96 7.21
N ILE A 82 8.59 -2.70 6.76
CA ILE A 82 9.48 -2.17 5.73
C ILE A 82 10.94 -2.19 6.20
N GLU A 83 11.21 -1.72 7.43
CA GLU A 83 12.57 -1.74 7.98
C GLU A 83 13.12 -3.16 8.11
N ARG A 84 12.28 -4.11 8.55
CA ARG A 84 12.62 -5.54 8.62
C ARG A 84 12.93 -6.11 7.24
N ALA A 85 12.06 -5.88 6.26
CA ALA A 85 12.27 -6.30 4.88
C ALA A 85 13.58 -5.72 4.30
N LEU A 86 13.88 -4.45 4.59
CA LEU A 86 15.11 -3.80 4.15
C LEU A 86 16.37 -4.45 4.75
N ARG A 87 16.36 -4.76 6.05
CA ARG A 87 17.47 -5.47 6.72
C ARG A 87 17.71 -6.85 6.14
N LEU A 88 16.65 -7.55 5.76
CA LEU A 88 16.70 -8.87 5.10
C LEU A 88 17.04 -8.79 3.60
N GLY A 89 17.32 -7.60 3.08
CA GLY A 89 17.77 -7.41 1.70
C GLY A 89 16.65 -7.42 0.67
N ALA A 90 15.44 -6.97 1.01
CA ALA A 90 14.35 -6.77 0.05
C ALA A 90 14.78 -5.85 -1.12
N THR A 91 14.33 -6.18 -2.33
CA THR A 91 14.60 -5.35 -3.52
C THR A 91 13.69 -4.13 -3.57
N THR A 92 14.12 -3.10 -4.29
CA THR A 92 13.29 -1.90 -4.52
C THR A 92 11.96 -2.25 -5.21
N GLN A 93 11.98 -3.19 -6.15
CA GLN A 93 10.77 -3.67 -6.81
C GLN A 93 9.81 -4.37 -5.84
N MET A 94 10.34 -5.15 -4.89
CA MET A 94 9.55 -5.81 -3.86
C MET A 94 8.87 -4.77 -2.96
N LEU A 95 9.63 -3.79 -2.46
CA LEU A 95 9.08 -2.73 -1.61
C LEU A 95 8.07 -1.83 -2.34
N GLN A 96 8.25 -1.62 -3.64
CA GLN A 96 7.26 -0.94 -4.47
C GLN A 96 5.98 -1.76 -4.65
N GLN A 97 6.10 -3.08 -4.85
CA GLN A 97 4.95 -3.97 -5.06
C GLN A 97 4.12 -4.16 -3.79
N PHE A 98 4.77 -4.33 -2.62
CA PHE A 98 4.07 -4.63 -1.37
C PHE A 98 3.65 -3.38 -0.58
N PHE A 99 4.46 -2.32 -0.62
CA PHE A 99 4.25 -1.13 0.20
C PHE A 99 4.06 0.15 -0.62
N GLY A 100 4.10 0.10 -1.96
CA GLY A 100 3.94 1.28 -2.81
C GLY A 100 5.08 2.31 -2.67
N LEU A 101 6.24 1.91 -2.15
CA LEU A 101 7.39 2.80 -1.95
C LEU A 101 7.98 3.25 -3.29
N SER A 102 8.31 4.55 -3.40
CA SER A 102 9.07 5.02 -4.56
C SER A 102 10.54 4.58 -4.46
N PRO A 103 11.25 4.43 -5.59
CA PRO A 103 12.68 4.10 -5.56
C PRO A 103 13.53 5.10 -4.76
N GLN A 104 13.11 6.37 -4.68
CA GLN A 104 13.78 7.42 -3.92
C GLN A 104 13.59 7.21 -2.42
N ASP A 105 12.37 6.88 -1.98
CA ASP A 105 12.06 6.59 -0.57
C ASP A 105 12.82 5.35 -0.08
N VAL A 106 12.89 4.30 -0.90
CA VAL A 106 13.67 3.08 -0.60
C VAL A 106 15.15 3.40 -0.44
N ALA A 107 15.71 4.25 -1.31
CA ALA A 107 17.12 4.65 -1.22
C ALA A 107 17.39 5.44 0.06
N LEU A 108 16.49 6.37 0.41
CA LEU A 108 16.56 7.17 1.63
C LEU A 108 16.47 6.28 2.88
N GLN A 109 15.50 5.38 2.96
CA GLN A 109 15.37 4.45 4.09
C GLN A 109 16.60 3.53 4.23
N ARG A 110 17.17 3.03 3.14
CA ARG A 110 18.41 2.25 3.18
C ARG A 110 19.59 3.04 3.76
N LEU A 111 19.71 4.31 3.37
CA LEU A 111 20.73 5.20 3.92
C LEU A 111 20.50 5.46 5.41
N MET A 112 19.25 5.66 5.85
CA MET A 112 18.92 5.86 7.26
C MET A 112 19.21 4.63 8.14
N ILE A 113 18.90 3.42 7.65
CA ILE A 113 19.12 2.16 8.38
C ILE A 113 20.58 1.69 8.25
N GLY A 114 21.38 2.28 7.35
CA GLY A 114 22.77 1.90 7.11
C GLY A 114 22.93 0.58 6.35
N VAL A 115 21.88 0.11 5.66
CA VAL A 115 21.91 -1.15 4.91
C VAL A 115 22.38 -0.88 3.49
N THR A 116 23.49 -1.51 3.08
CA THR A 116 23.93 -1.49 1.69
C THR A 116 23.22 -2.58 0.89
N ALA A 117 22.69 -2.23 -0.28
CA ALA A 117 22.05 -3.22 -1.15
C ALA A 117 23.11 -4.24 -1.61
N ARG A 118 22.96 -5.51 -1.21
CA ARG A 118 23.86 -6.59 -1.60
C ARG A 118 23.75 -6.78 -3.13
N ARG A 119 24.80 -6.38 -3.85
CA ARG A 119 24.92 -6.59 -5.30
C ARG A 119 25.79 -7.82 -5.51
N GLY A 120 25.20 -8.92 -5.96
CA GLY A 120 25.92 -10.15 -6.31
C GLY A 120 25.04 -11.09 -7.11
N ARG A 121 25.65 -11.83 -8.05
CA ARG A 121 25.02 -13.01 -8.66
C ARG A 121 25.17 -14.15 -7.67
N TRP A 122 24.07 -14.81 -7.34
CA TRP A 122 24.09 -15.94 -6.40
C TRP A 122 24.33 -17.25 -7.13
N ARG A 123 25.03 -18.17 -6.44
CA ARG A 123 25.11 -19.57 -6.84
C ARG A 123 23.74 -20.21 -6.68
N GLU A 124 23.45 -21.20 -7.52
CA GLU A 124 22.22 -21.99 -7.44
C GLU A 124 22.08 -22.59 -6.03
N PHE A 125 20.86 -22.63 -5.50
CA PHE A 125 20.58 -23.27 -4.22
C PHE A 125 21.10 -24.72 -4.24
N SER A 126 21.76 -25.15 -3.17
CA SER A 126 21.99 -26.57 -2.98
C SER A 126 20.65 -27.26 -2.73
N GLU A 127 20.52 -28.52 -3.15
CA GLU A 127 19.32 -29.33 -2.94
C GLU A 127 18.93 -29.41 -1.44
N GLU A 128 19.93 -29.44 -0.56
CA GLU A 128 19.77 -29.42 0.89
C GLU A 128 19.15 -28.11 1.40
N MET A 129 19.59 -26.97 0.86
CA MET A 129 19.06 -25.65 1.23
C MET A 129 17.64 -25.45 0.70
N ASP A 130 17.36 -25.88 -0.54
CA ASP A 130 16.01 -25.82 -1.11
C ASP A 130 15.02 -26.69 -0.30
N ALA A 131 15.45 -27.89 0.15
CA ALA A 131 14.63 -28.76 1.00
C ALA A 131 14.39 -28.16 2.41
N GLN A 132 15.42 -27.56 3.01
CA GLN A 132 15.30 -26.90 4.30
C GLN A 132 14.35 -25.69 4.23
N LEU A 133 14.47 -24.89 3.17
CA LEU A 133 13.59 -23.75 2.90
C LEU A 133 12.14 -24.21 2.74
N TRP A 134 11.90 -25.27 1.97
CA TRP A 134 10.57 -25.84 1.76
C TRP A 134 9.92 -26.32 3.05
N TYR A 135 10.66 -27.08 3.86
CA TYR A 135 10.15 -27.61 5.13
C TYR A 135 9.78 -26.49 6.11
N ARG A 136 10.66 -25.49 6.27
CA ARG A 136 10.41 -24.36 7.18
C ARG A 136 9.26 -23.49 6.71
N TRP A 137 9.21 -23.18 5.41
CA TRP A 137 8.12 -22.42 4.81
C TRP A 137 6.76 -23.11 5.01
N THR A 138 6.67 -24.41 4.70
CA THR A 138 5.42 -25.17 4.84
C THR A 138 4.97 -25.31 6.29
N HIS A 139 5.91 -25.47 7.22
CA HIS A 139 5.61 -25.49 8.65
C HIS A 139 5.01 -24.15 9.12
N LEU A 140 5.67 -23.03 8.81
CA LEU A 140 5.19 -21.70 9.22
C LEU A 140 3.87 -21.32 8.54
N MET A 141 3.64 -21.74 7.30
CA MET A 141 2.35 -21.57 6.64
C MET A 141 1.20 -22.29 7.37
N GLN A 142 1.46 -23.50 7.89
CA GLN A 142 0.48 -24.26 8.66
C GLN A 142 0.27 -23.69 10.07
N GLU A 143 1.35 -23.26 10.72
CA GLU A 143 1.33 -22.69 12.07
C GLU A 143 0.57 -21.36 12.12
N HIS A 144 0.80 -20.48 11.15
CA HIS A 144 0.15 -19.17 11.06
C HIS A 144 -1.16 -19.18 10.26
N GLN A 145 -1.57 -20.34 9.72
CA GLN A 145 -2.81 -20.51 8.92
C GLN A 145 -3.00 -19.46 7.81
N VAL A 146 -1.92 -19.11 7.12
CA VAL A 146 -1.95 -18.04 6.12
C VAL A 146 -2.56 -18.51 4.81
N GLU A 147 -3.53 -17.73 4.31
CA GLU A 147 -4.13 -17.95 3.00
C GLU A 147 -3.23 -17.41 1.88
N LEU A 148 -3.20 -18.10 0.74
CA LEU A 148 -2.46 -17.67 -0.45
C LEU A 148 -2.96 -16.33 -1.04
N GLY A 149 -4.17 -15.91 -0.66
CA GLY A 149 -4.73 -14.62 -1.06
C GLY A 149 -4.12 -13.43 -0.33
N ASP A 150 -3.50 -13.64 0.83
CA ASP A 150 -2.89 -12.59 1.62
C ASP A 150 -1.39 -12.48 1.31
N SER A 151 -1.08 -11.59 0.38
CA SER A 151 0.29 -11.38 -0.08
C SER A 151 1.21 -10.71 0.96
N LEU A 152 0.65 -9.99 1.94
CA LEU A 152 1.41 -9.39 3.04
C LEU A 152 1.75 -10.43 4.10
N ALA A 153 0.80 -11.30 4.45
CA ALA A 153 1.07 -12.43 5.35
C ALA A 153 2.07 -13.43 4.73
N LEU A 154 1.99 -13.65 3.42
CA LEU A 154 2.97 -14.45 2.68
C LEU A 154 4.38 -13.83 2.78
N LEU A 155 4.46 -12.51 2.64
CA LEU A 155 5.71 -11.75 2.79
C LEU A 155 6.26 -11.86 4.21
N ASP A 156 5.39 -11.77 5.22
CA ASP A 156 5.78 -11.87 6.62
C ASP A 156 6.40 -13.24 6.94
N ILE A 157 5.81 -14.31 6.44
CA ILE A 157 6.38 -15.65 6.62
C ILE A 157 7.69 -15.80 5.85
N ALA A 158 7.83 -15.15 4.70
CA ALA A 158 9.08 -15.19 3.94
C ALA A 158 10.20 -14.46 4.72
N MET A 159 9.83 -13.41 5.47
CA MET A 159 10.74 -12.73 6.39
C MET A 159 11.09 -13.59 7.61
N LEU A 160 10.13 -14.31 8.20
CA LEU A 160 10.40 -15.24 9.31
C LEU A 160 11.37 -16.35 8.88
N VAL A 161 11.15 -16.96 7.71
CA VAL A 161 12.06 -17.98 7.17
C VAL A 161 13.45 -17.39 6.91
N ALA A 162 13.52 -16.18 6.35
CA ALA A 162 14.80 -15.51 6.13
C ALA A 162 15.54 -15.23 7.45
N GLU A 163 14.83 -14.89 8.53
CA GLU A 163 15.43 -14.67 9.84
C GLU A 163 15.93 -15.96 10.48
N GLU A 164 15.17 -17.06 10.40
CA GLU A 164 15.60 -18.36 10.94
C GLU A 164 16.84 -18.90 10.22
N LEU A 165 16.90 -18.75 8.90
CA LEU A 165 18.04 -19.22 8.11
C LEU A 165 19.28 -18.32 8.23
N ASN A 166 19.08 -17.04 8.53
CA ASN A 166 20.17 -16.08 8.76
C ASN A 166 20.54 -15.94 10.24
N ALA A 167 19.83 -16.63 11.13
CA ALA A 167 20.18 -16.67 12.54
C ALA A 167 21.55 -17.35 12.68
N PRO A 168 22.46 -16.83 13.53
CA PRO A 168 23.75 -17.46 13.76
C PRO A 168 23.51 -18.85 14.34
N GLN A 169 23.65 -19.89 13.51
CA GLN A 169 23.73 -21.25 14.01
C GLN A 169 25.13 -21.42 14.61
N ASP A 170 25.22 -22.08 15.77
CA ASP A 170 26.44 -22.40 16.53
C ASP A 170 27.40 -23.36 15.79
N THR A 171 27.52 -23.21 14.47
CA THR A 171 28.33 -24.05 13.60
C THR A 171 29.56 -23.26 13.15
N SER A 172 30.71 -23.70 13.68
CA SER A 172 32.11 -23.44 13.27
C SER A 172 32.49 -22.11 12.60
N PRO A 173 33.52 -21.40 13.09
CA PRO A 173 33.91 -20.04 12.65
C PRO A 173 34.52 -19.94 11.22
N ASP A 174 34.59 -21.02 10.45
CA ASP A 174 35.30 -21.06 9.16
C ASP A 174 34.38 -21.07 7.92
N GLU A 175 33.07 -21.21 8.08
CA GLU A 175 32.14 -21.10 6.95
C GLU A 175 31.61 -19.67 6.83
N THR A 176 31.75 -19.10 5.63
CA THR A 176 31.24 -17.78 5.32
C THR A 176 29.72 -17.84 5.41
N HIS A 177 29.14 -17.48 6.57
CA HIS A 177 27.68 -17.42 6.77
C HIS A 177 27.07 -16.46 5.75
N GLU A 178 26.64 -17.00 4.60
CA GLU A 178 26.05 -16.21 3.53
C GLU A 178 24.60 -15.91 3.90
N ASN A 179 24.38 -14.74 4.52
CA ASN A 179 23.01 -14.29 4.81
C ASN A 179 22.16 -14.25 3.52
N LEU A 180 21.15 -15.12 3.44
CA LEU A 180 20.21 -15.23 2.34
C LEU A 180 19.32 -13.99 2.27
N SER A 181 19.18 -13.42 1.07
CA SER A 181 18.30 -12.26 0.85
C SER A 181 16.85 -12.69 0.74
N LEU A 182 15.96 -11.92 1.37
CA LEU A 182 14.51 -12.08 1.31
C LEU A 182 13.99 -12.19 -0.14
N ALA A 183 14.58 -11.45 -1.08
CA ALA A 183 14.15 -11.44 -2.46
C ALA A 183 14.34 -12.80 -3.16
N ILE A 184 15.36 -13.57 -2.73
CA ILE A 184 15.67 -14.88 -3.32
C ILE A 184 14.71 -15.93 -2.77
N ILE A 185 14.52 -15.93 -1.45
CA ILE A 185 13.52 -16.77 -0.76
C ILE A 185 12.14 -16.54 -1.36
N TRP A 186 11.77 -15.26 -1.53
CA TRP A 186 10.52 -14.87 -2.17
C TRP A 186 10.39 -15.41 -3.60
N HIS A 187 11.44 -15.28 -4.41
CA HIS A 187 11.42 -15.80 -5.78
C HIS A 187 11.21 -17.32 -5.81
N ARG A 188 11.87 -18.07 -4.93
CA ARG A 188 11.68 -19.53 -4.81
C ARG A 188 10.28 -19.91 -4.38
N ILE A 189 9.74 -19.25 -3.36
CA ILE A 189 8.35 -19.46 -2.92
C ILE A 189 7.38 -19.18 -4.06
N GLN A 190 7.58 -18.09 -4.80
CA GLN A 190 6.77 -17.75 -5.97
C GLN A 190 6.87 -18.79 -7.09
N SER A 191 8.06 -19.36 -7.34
CA SER A 191 8.23 -20.48 -8.27
C SER A 191 7.40 -21.69 -7.84
N TRP A 192 7.47 -22.09 -6.57
CA TRP A 192 6.69 -23.22 -6.07
C TRP A 192 5.17 -23.02 -6.15
N ILE A 193 4.70 -21.80 -5.90
CA ILE A 193 3.28 -21.44 -6.06
C ILE A 193 2.88 -21.49 -7.53
N LYS A 194 3.71 -20.97 -8.45
CA LYS A 194 3.45 -21.03 -9.90
C LYS A 194 3.47 -22.46 -10.44
N GLU A 195 4.35 -23.30 -9.92
CA GLU A 195 4.46 -24.73 -10.26
C GLU A 195 3.36 -25.58 -9.59
N GLY A 196 2.57 -25.00 -8.69
CA GLY A 196 1.45 -25.67 -8.01
C GLY A 196 1.90 -26.71 -6.98
N LEU A 197 3.11 -26.58 -6.44
CA LEU A 197 3.63 -27.45 -5.37
C LEU A 197 2.98 -27.16 -4.02
N TYR A 198 2.38 -25.96 -3.87
CA TYR A 198 1.64 -25.52 -2.68
C TYR A 198 0.17 -25.18 -3.04
N PRO A 199 -0.84 -25.58 -2.23
CA PRO A 199 -0.74 -26.27 -0.94
C PRO A 199 -0.18 -27.70 -1.09
N PRO A 200 0.69 -28.16 -0.16
CA PRO A 200 1.21 -29.51 -0.20
C PRO A 200 0.01 -30.44 -0.21
N ALA A 201 -0.04 -31.36 -1.17
CA ALA A 201 -1.15 -32.28 -1.30
C ALA A 201 -1.42 -32.90 0.07
N ASN A 202 -2.61 -32.62 0.62
CA ASN A 202 -3.05 -33.18 1.88
C ASN A 202 -2.93 -34.71 1.72
N PRO A 203 -2.18 -35.45 2.57
CA PRO A 203 -1.97 -36.89 2.37
C PRO A 203 -3.27 -37.72 2.45
N GLY A 204 -4.44 -37.09 2.60
CA GLY A 204 -5.75 -37.74 2.68
C GLY A 204 -6.77 -37.41 1.58
N LEU A 205 -6.48 -36.61 0.54
CA LEU A 205 -7.50 -36.25 -0.47
C LEU A 205 -7.05 -36.56 -1.91
N PRO A 206 -7.63 -37.57 -2.58
CA PRO A 206 -7.26 -37.91 -3.95
C PRO A 206 -7.68 -36.79 -4.92
N ARG A 207 -6.75 -36.49 -5.83
CA ARG A 207 -6.72 -35.43 -6.87
C ARG A 207 -7.93 -35.34 -7.82
N ARG A 208 -8.99 -36.13 -7.62
CA ARG A 208 -10.14 -36.25 -8.53
C ARG A 208 -11.35 -35.37 -8.17
N LEU A 209 -11.38 -34.74 -7.00
CA LEU A 209 -12.57 -34.00 -6.53
C LEU A 209 -12.51 -32.48 -6.69
N GLN A 210 -11.37 -31.87 -7.03
CA GLN A 210 -11.30 -30.40 -7.21
C GLN A 210 -11.85 -29.90 -8.55
N LEU A 211 -12.01 -30.76 -9.55
CA LEU A 211 -12.52 -30.35 -10.88
C LEU A 211 -14.05 -30.29 -10.97
N VAL A 212 -14.80 -30.84 -10.01
CA VAL A 212 -16.27 -30.92 -10.10
C VAL A 212 -16.97 -29.76 -9.38
N SER A 213 -16.30 -29.09 -8.43
CA SER A 213 -16.87 -28.01 -7.64
C SER A 213 -17.03 -26.69 -8.42
N SER A 214 -16.19 -26.47 -9.43
CA SER A 214 -16.13 -25.20 -10.17
C SER A 214 -17.16 -25.08 -11.31
N GLN A 215 -17.90 -26.15 -11.64
CA GLN A 215 -18.85 -26.15 -12.77
C GLN A 215 -20.33 -26.01 -12.36
N ARG A 216 -20.69 -25.95 -11.07
CA ARG A 216 -22.12 -25.88 -10.66
C ARG A 216 -22.65 -24.49 -10.27
N LEU A 217 -21.85 -23.43 -10.31
CA LEU A 217 -22.29 -22.08 -9.89
C LEU A 217 -22.33 -21.03 -11.00
N ALA A 218 -22.14 -21.42 -12.26
CA ALA A 218 -22.28 -20.49 -13.39
C ALA A 218 -23.20 -21.08 -14.47
N GLN A 219 -24.51 -20.95 -14.29
CA GLN A 219 -25.39 -20.53 -15.37
C GLN A 219 -26.69 -19.93 -14.82
N PRO A 220 -27.01 -18.66 -15.17
CA PRO A 220 -28.27 -18.03 -14.88
C PRO A 220 -29.34 -18.40 -15.91
N ALA A 221 -30.60 -18.22 -15.49
CA ALA A 221 -31.82 -18.43 -16.25
C ALA A 221 -31.87 -17.63 -17.56
N ALA A 222 -32.41 -18.24 -18.62
CA ALA A 222 -33.08 -17.54 -19.70
C ALA A 222 -34.23 -18.40 -20.26
N THR A 223 -35.41 -17.81 -20.15
CA THR A 223 -36.75 -18.19 -20.60
C THR A 223 -36.87 -18.46 -22.10
N SER A 224 -37.72 -19.41 -22.50
CA SER A 224 -38.67 -19.17 -23.61
C SER A 224 -39.77 -20.23 -23.74
N VAL A 225 -41.00 -19.74 -23.51
CA VAL A 225 -42.20 -19.90 -24.36
C VAL A 225 -42.93 -21.25 -24.35
N GLU A 226 -43.88 -21.29 -23.41
CA GLU A 226 -45.25 -21.78 -23.54
C GLU A 226 -45.82 -21.63 -24.97
N GLY A 227 -46.11 -22.76 -25.61
CA GLY A 227 -46.81 -22.85 -26.90
C GLY A 227 -47.83 -23.97 -26.81
N ASP A 228 -49.01 -23.63 -26.31
CA ASP A 228 -50.13 -24.53 -26.13
C ASP A 228 -50.94 -24.70 -27.43
N SER A 229 -51.24 -25.97 -27.73
CA SER A 229 -52.41 -26.53 -28.41
C SER A 229 -53.07 -25.84 -29.61
N VAL A 230 -53.07 -26.53 -30.76
CA VAL A 230 -54.24 -26.67 -31.65
C VAL A 230 -54.26 -28.08 -32.30
N LEU A 231 -55.38 -28.78 -32.07
CA LEU A 231 -55.90 -30.06 -32.61
C LEU A 231 -55.46 -31.39 -31.96
#